data_AF-A0A9Q3XP99-F1
#
_entry.id   AF-A0A9Q3XP99-F1
#
_cell.length_a   1.000
_cell.length_b   1.000
_cell.length_c   1.000
_cell.angle_alpha   90.00
_cell.angle_beta   90.00
_cell.angle_gamma   90.00
#
_symmetry.space_group_name_H-M   'P 1'
#
loop_
_entity.id
_entity.type
_entity.pdbx_description
1 polymer ?
#
loop_
_entity_poly.entity_id
_entity_poly.type
_entity_poly.pdbx_seq_one_letter_code
_entity_poly.pdbx_strand_id
1 'polypeptide(L)'
;MALVPVDAVTLQGLPCGLWLQFHDHDEIVCHADSSSYHVDQTIMHEVGHMVLGHGGSTGADATLRELCPDIDFDALESVMKRSNFDDDQEGEAETFADLLMSAAVSRYRRSSAMHDFLGLT
;
A
#
# COMPACT_ATOMS: atom_id res chain seq x y z
N MET A 1 -6.50 -0.22 9.70
CA MET A 1 -5.39 0.25 8.84
C MET A 1 -4.50 1.22 9.60
N ALA A 2 -3.23 0.86 9.77
CA ALA A 2 -2.17 1.69 10.35
C ALA A 2 -1.00 1.83 9.36
N LEU A 3 -0.21 2.90 9.49
CA LEU A 3 1.01 3.12 8.72
C LEU A 3 2.21 2.92 9.63
N VAL A 4 3.13 2.04 9.24
CA VAL A 4 4.33 1.70 10.03
C VAL A 4 5.57 2.18 9.28
N PRO A 5 6.19 3.30 9.69
CA PRO A 5 7.42 3.76 9.07
C PRO A 5 8.59 2.89 9.51
N VAL A 6 9.41 2.45 8.56
CA VAL A 6 10.64 1.70 8.84
C VAL A 6 11.84 2.33 8.12
N ASP A 7 13.01 2.22 8.74
CA ASP A 7 14.26 2.75 8.18
C ASP A 7 14.59 2.13 6.81
N ALA A 8 15.15 2.93 5.91
CA ALA A 8 15.41 2.48 4.55
C ALA A 8 16.42 1.32 4.46
N VAL A 9 17.35 1.19 5.42
CA VAL A 9 18.29 0.05 5.54
C VAL A 9 17.54 -1.24 5.82
N THR A 10 16.49 -1.16 6.63
CA THR A 10 15.64 -2.30 6.98
C THR A 10 14.77 -2.77 5.81
N LEU A 11 14.46 -1.91 4.85
CA LEU A 11 13.78 -2.31 3.60
C LEU A 11 14.75 -2.47 2.43
N GLN A 12 16.08 -2.48 2.65
CA GLN A 12 17.03 -2.69 1.56
C GLN A 12 16.81 -4.05 0.88
N GLY A 13 16.33 -4.01 -0.36
CA GLY A 13 15.98 -5.21 -1.14
C GLY A 13 14.49 -5.45 -1.28
N LEU A 14 13.63 -4.67 -0.61
CA LEU A 14 12.22 -4.55 -0.91
C LEU A 14 12.03 -3.31 -1.81
N PRO A 15 11.78 -3.50 -3.11
CA PRO A 15 11.67 -2.40 -4.06
C PRO A 15 10.34 -1.61 -4.00
N CYS A 16 9.42 -1.97 -3.09
CA CYS A 16 8.21 -1.22 -2.69
C CYS A 16 7.88 -1.52 -1.20
N GLY A 17 6.80 -0.91 -0.68
CA GLY A 17 6.31 -1.12 0.69
C GLY A 17 5.80 -2.54 0.96
N LEU A 18 5.12 -2.72 2.08
CA LEU A 18 4.56 -4.01 2.47
C LEU A 18 3.14 -3.83 3.02
N TRP A 19 2.19 -4.59 2.50
CA TRP A 19 0.90 -4.78 3.17
C TRP A 19 0.90 -6.05 4.03
N LEU A 20 0.58 -5.85 5.31
CA LEU A 20 0.38 -6.89 6.31
C LEU A 20 -1.08 -6.92 6.70
N GLN A 21 -1.70 -8.10 6.57
CA GLN A 21 -3.07 -8.33 6.96
C GLN A 21 -3.11 -9.12 8.27
N PHE A 22 -3.71 -8.51 9.29
CA PHE A 22 -4.03 -9.15 10.57
C PHE A 22 -5.54 -9.37 10.66
N HIS A 23 -5.94 -10.19 11.65
CA HIS A 23 -7.34 -10.55 11.86
C HIS A 23 -8.26 -9.34 12.17
N ASP A 24 -7.74 -8.28 12.78
CA ASP A 24 -8.48 -7.12 13.26
C ASP A 24 -8.04 -5.79 12.62
N HIS A 25 -6.91 -5.78 11.90
CA HIS A 25 -6.40 -4.60 11.23
C HIS A 25 -5.42 -4.94 10.10
N ASP A 26 -5.11 -3.95 9.27
CA ASP A 26 -4.06 -3.99 8.26
C ASP A 26 -2.97 -2.98 8.60
N GLU A 27 -1.72 -3.31 8.26
CA GLU A 27 -0.60 -2.38 8.34
C GLU A 27 0.05 -2.22 6.96
N ILE A 28 0.37 -0.97 6.61
CA ILE A 28 1.20 -0.66 5.45
C ILE A 28 2.56 -0.19 5.96
N VAL A 29 3.61 -0.91 5.59
CA VAL A 29 5.01 -0.60 5.89
C VAL A 29 5.60 0.18 4.72
N CYS A 30 6.21 1.33 5.00
CA CYS A 30 6.82 2.18 3.99
C CYS A 30 8.20 2.70 4.41
N HIS A 31 9.03 3.05 3.42
CA HIS A 31 10.34 3.63 3.64
C HIS A 31 10.23 5.01 4.30
N ALA A 32 10.74 5.14 5.52
CA ALA A 32 10.71 6.40 6.27
C ALA A 32 11.57 7.51 5.63
N ASP A 33 12.64 7.15 4.93
CA ASP A 33 13.60 8.11 4.33
C ASP A 33 13.26 8.50 2.87
N SER A 34 12.09 8.11 2.38
CA SER A 34 11.61 8.45 1.04
C SER A 34 10.98 9.83 0.97
N SER A 35 10.93 10.44 -0.22
CA SER A 35 10.19 11.70 -0.38
C SER A 35 8.69 11.48 -0.10
N SER A 36 7.98 12.53 0.34
CA SER A 36 6.54 12.44 0.62
C SER A 36 5.74 11.87 -0.54
N TYR A 37 6.11 12.24 -1.78
CA TYR A 37 5.51 11.69 -3.00
C TYR A 37 5.69 10.17 -3.11
N HIS A 38 6.89 9.65 -2.85
CA HIS A 38 7.13 8.20 -2.92
C HIS A 38 6.44 7.44 -1.79
N VAL A 39 6.34 8.05 -0.60
CA VAL A 39 5.55 7.48 0.51
C VAL A 39 4.08 7.41 0.13
N ASP A 40 3.52 8.49 -0.42
CA ASP A 40 2.14 8.54 -0.89
C ASP A 40 1.89 7.51 -2.01
N GLN A 41 2.79 7.41 -3.00
CA GLN A 41 2.72 6.41 -4.07
C GLN A 41 2.73 4.99 -3.51
N THR A 42 3.64 4.70 -2.59
CA THR A 42 3.74 3.40 -1.92
C THR A 42 2.42 3.05 -1.23
N ILE A 43 1.86 3.97 -0.44
CA ILE A 43 0.60 3.73 0.26
C ILE A 43 -0.54 3.49 -0.74
N MET A 44 -0.64 4.30 -1.81
CA MET A 44 -1.71 4.15 -2.80
C MET A 44 -1.57 2.85 -3.60
N HIS A 45 -0.35 2.38 -3.83
CA HIS A 45 -0.06 1.11 -4.49
C HIS A 45 -0.54 -0.07 -3.62
N GLU A 46 -0.17 -0.11 -2.34
CA GLU A 46 -0.64 -1.15 -1.41
C GLU A 46 -2.17 -1.13 -1.23
N VAL A 47 -2.79 0.06 -1.18
CA VAL A 47 -4.25 0.19 -1.18
C VAL A 47 -4.86 -0.32 -2.49
N GLY A 48 -4.19 -0.15 -3.62
CA GLY A 48 -4.59 -0.73 -4.91
C GLY A 48 -4.73 -2.24 -4.83
N HIS A 49 -3.75 -2.92 -4.23
CA HIS A 49 -3.82 -4.36 -3.98
C HIS A 49 -5.03 -4.76 -3.12
N MET A 50 -5.30 -4.02 -2.04
CA MET A 50 -6.47 -4.28 -1.18
C MET A 50 -7.78 -4.16 -1.95
N VAL A 51 -7.94 -3.06 -2.71
CA VAL A 51 -9.19 -2.72 -3.41
C VAL A 51 -9.45 -3.68 -4.57
N LEU A 52 -8.41 -4.09 -5.28
CA LEU A 52 -8.51 -5.00 -6.42
C LEU A 52 -8.55 -6.47 -5.99
N GLY A 53 -8.39 -6.76 -4.69
CA GLY A 53 -8.41 -8.12 -4.15
C GLY A 53 -7.18 -8.93 -4.57
N HIS A 54 -6.05 -8.27 -4.78
CA HIS A 54 -4.77 -8.92 -5.01
C HIS A 54 -4.32 -9.60 -3.71
N GLY A 55 -3.75 -10.80 -3.84
CA GLY A 55 -3.42 -11.63 -2.69
C GLY A 55 -1.97 -12.08 -2.71
N GLY A 56 -1.33 -12.03 -1.54
CA GLY A 56 0.00 -12.57 -1.31
C GLY A 56 0.00 -14.04 -0.93
N SER A 57 1.21 -14.62 -0.89
CA SER A 57 1.46 -15.93 -0.29
C SER A 57 1.15 -15.89 1.22
N THR A 58 0.49 -16.92 1.75
CA THR A 58 0.28 -17.06 3.19
C THR A 58 1.62 -17.25 3.91
N GLY A 59 1.97 -16.32 4.80
CA GLY A 59 3.02 -16.49 5.80
C GLY A 59 4.24 -15.57 5.66
N ALA A 60 4.69 -15.02 6.78
CA ALA A 60 5.96 -14.32 6.89
C ALA A 60 7.15 -15.29 6.82
N ASP A 61 8.06 -15.06 5.87
CA ASP A 61 9.34 -15.76 5.81
C ASP A 61 10.33 -15.24 6.88
N ALA A 62 11.47 -15.92 7.04
CA ALA A 62 12.49 -15.52 8.01
C ALA A 62 13.00 -14.10 7.76
N THR A 63 13.04 -13.66 6.50
CA THR A 63 13.44 -12.30 6.11
C THR A 63 12.47 -11.26 6.67
N LEU A 64 11.16 -11.46 6.52
CA LEU A 64 10.18 -10.54 7.08
C LEU A 64 10.29 -10.39 8.61
N ARG A 65 10.55 -11.50 9.31
CA ARG A 65 10.79 -11.47 10.77
C ARG A 65 12.03 -10.69 11.16
N GLU A 66 13.08 -10.73 10.36
CA GLU A 66 14.29 -9.94 10.57
C GLU A 66 14.08 -8.46 10.26
N LEU A 67 13.28 -8.14 9.23
CA LEU A 67 13.03 -6.76 8.80
C LEU A 67 12.03 -6.03 9.70
N CYS A 68 11.05 -6.72 10.27
CA CYS A 68 10.04 -6.08 11.12
C CYS A 68 9.95 -6.75 12.50
N PRO A 69 11.01 -6.71 13.32
CA PRO A 69 11.07 -7.45 14.58
C PRO A 69 10.02 -7.01 15.61
N ASP A 70 9.46 -5.80 15.46
CA ASP A 70 8.42 -5.25 16.32
C ASP A 70 7.01 -5.71 15.93
N ILE A 71 6.87 -6.47 14.84
CA ILE A 71 5.58 -6.98 14.34
C ILE A 71 5.30 -8.36 14.94
N ASP A 72 4.08 -8.54 15.46
CA ASP A 72 3.60 -9.82 15.94
C ASP A 72 3.17 -10.72 14.76
N PHE A 73 4.14 -11.46 14.21
CA PHE A 73 3.90 -12.38 13.10
C PHE A 73 3.05 -13.61 13.46
N ASP A 74 2.83 -13.90 14.75
CA ASP A 74 1.95 -15.01 15.14
C ASP A 74 0.46 -14.63 14.99
N ALA A 75 0.15 -13.34 14.99
CA ALA A 75 -1.19 -12.79 14.75
C ALA A 75 -1.50 -12.51 13.27
N LEU A 76 -0.55 -12.81 12.38
CA LEU A 76 -0.61 -12.40 10.98
C LEU A 76 -1.34 -13.42 10.10
N GLU A 77 -2.37 -12.97 9.38
CA GLU A 77 -3.18 -13.81 8.50
C GLU A 77 -2.56 -13.94 7.11
N SER A 78 -2.02 -12.84 6.56
CA SER A 78 -1.30 -12.86 5.30
C SER A 78 -0.24 -11.74 5.22
N VAL A 79 0.87 -12.01 4.51
CA VAL A 79 1.85 -10.98 4.14
C VAL A 79 1.89 -10.88 2.64
N MET A 80 1.71 -9.67 2.12
CA MET A 80 1.98 -9.37 0.73
C MET A 80 3.43 -8.90 0.57
N LYS A 81 4.34 -9.85 0.31
CA LYS A 81 5.71 -9.56 -0.14
C LYS A 81 5.74 -9.54 -1.67
N ARG A 82 6.50 -8.61 -2.27
CA ARG A 82 6.74 -8.48 -3.72
C ARG A 82 7.42 -9.69 -4.40
N SER A 83 7.42 -10.88 -3.80
CA SER A 83 8.08 -12.06 -4.37
C SER A 83 7.16 -12.97 -5.18
N ASN A 84 5.85 -12.69 -5.29
CA ASN A 84 4.92 -13.66 -5.88
C ASN A 84 3.78 -13.10 -6.75
N PHE A 85 3.85 -11.85 -7.21
CA PHE A 85 2.85 -11.36 -8.15
C PHE A 85 3.11 -11.81 -9.59
N ASP A 86 2.01 -12.11 -10.26
CA ASP A 86 1.89 -12.05 -11.72
C ASP A 86 2.09 -10.59 -12.13
N ASP A 87 2.90 -10.31 -13.16
CA ASP A 87 3.30 -8.94 -13.58
C ASP A 87 2.06 -8.02 -13.79
N ASP A 88 0.91 -8.61 -14.08
CA ASP A 88 -0.38 -7.93 -14.26
C ASP A 88 -0.92 -7.30 -12.96
N GLN A 89 -0.85 -7.98 -11.81
CA GLN A 89 -1.42 -7.45 -10.54
C GLN A 89 -0.64 -6.23 -10.02
N GLU A 90 0.68 -6.24 -10.20
CA GLU A 90 1.54 -5.10 -9.88
C GLU A 90 1.27 -3.93 -10.82
N GLY A 91 1.08 -4.20 -12.12
CA GLY A 91 0.72 -3.18 -13.11
C GLY A 91 -0.64 -2.53 -12.84
N GLU A 92 -1.62 -3.33 -12.39
CA GLU A 92 -2.95 -2.85 -12.01
C GLU A 92 -2.89 -1.98 -10.73
N ALA A 93 -2.15 -2.41 -9.70
CA ALA A 93 -1.95 -1.64 -8.47
C ALA A 93 -1.21 -0.31 -8.72
N GLU A 94 -0.16 -0.34 -9.56
CA GLU A 94 0.57 0.87 -9.97
C GLU A 94 -0.34 1.84 -10.74
N THR A 95 -1.12 1.32 -11.69
CA THR A 95 -2.08 2.14 -12.46
C THR A 95 -3.14 2.77 -11.55
N PHE A 96 -3.63 2.01 -10.56
CA PHE A 96 -4.56 2.53 -9.56
C PHE A 96 -3.94 3.69 -8.76
N ALA A 97 -2.71 3.52 -8.28
CA ALA A 97 -1.99 4.55 -7.52
C ALA A 97 -1.78 5.82 -8.36
N ASP A 98 -1.29 5.68 -9.59
CA ASP A 98 -1.05 6.79 -10.51
C ASP A 98 -2.34 7.60 -10.79
N LEU A 99 -3.46 6.90 -11.02
CA LEU A 99 -4.75 7.55 -11.24
C LEU A 99 -5.22 8.32 -10.00
N LEU A 100 -5.05 7.76 -8.81
CA LEU A 100 -5.48 8.38 -7.57
C LEU A 100 -4.62 9.59 -7.20
N MET A 101 -3.30 9.48 -7.34
CA MET A 101 -2.37 10.59 -7.14
C MET A 101 -2.61 11.71 -8.17
N SER A 102 -2.85 11.36 -9.43
CA SER A 102 -3.22 12.33 -10.48
C SER A 102 -4.56 13.01 -10.20
N ALA A 103 -5.54 12.27 -9.68
CA ALA A 103 -6.85 12.79 -9.30
C ALA A 103 -6.78 13.72 -8.06
N ALA A 104 -5.96 13.39 -7.06
CA ALA A 104 -5.75 14.21 -5.87
C ALA A 104 -5.10 15.56 -6.19
N VAL A 105 -4.23 15.60 -7.21
CA VAL A 105 -3.63 16.84 -7.73
C VAL A 105 -4.56 17.57 -8.72
N SER A 106 -5.53 16.85 -9.32
CA SER A 106 -6.50 17.42 -10.26
C SER A 106 -7.56 18.26 -9.56
N ARG A 107 -7.39 19.57 -9.65
CA ARG A 107 -8.35 20.62 -9.27
C ARG A 107 -9.72 20.54 -9.99
N TYR A 108 -9.89 19.62 -10.94
CA TYR A 108 -11.00 19.58 -11.89
C TYR A 108 -12.14 18.59 -11.52
N ARG A 109 -11.99 17.78 -10.46
CA ARG A 109 -13.15 17.12 -9.79
C ARG A 109 -13.79 18.03 -8.72
N ARG A 110 -13.93 19.31 -9.09
CA ARG A 110 -14.77 20.33 -8.44
C ARG A 110 -15.77 20.88 -9.46
N SER A 111 -16.32 20.02 -10.32
CA SER A 111 -17.30 20.48 -11.31
C SER A 111 -18.63 20.74 -10.60
N SER A 112 -19.27 21.88 -10.92
CA SER A 112 -20.60 22.22 -10.40
C SER A 112 -21.58 21.08 -10.66
N ALA A 113 -21.51 20.42 -11.83
CA ALA A 113 -22.40 19.32 -12.17
C ALA A 113 -22.31 18.11 -11.22
N MET A 114 -21.13 17.76 -10.70
CA MET A 114 -21.01 16.71 -9.68
C MET A 114 -21.38 17.21 -8.27
N HIS A 115 -21.17 18.49 -7.96
CA HIS A 115 -21.64 19.12 -6.72
C HIS A 115 -23.18 19.21 -6.65
N ASP A 116 -23.81 19.57 -7.77
CA ASP A 116 -25.26 19.74 -7.95
C ASP A 116 -25.98 18.40 -7.99
N PHE A 117 -25.40 17.37 -8.64
CA PHE A 117 -25.94 16.01 -8.65
C PHE A 117 -25.94 15.36 -7.26
N LEU A 118 -24.96 15.70 -6.41
CA LEU A 118 -24.82 15.17 -5.04
C LEU A 118 -25.44 16.09 -3.97
N GLY A 119 -26.05 17.22 -4.35
CA GLY A 119 -26.82 18.08 -3.46
C GLY A 119 -26.01 18.78 -2.36
N LEU A 120 -24.74 19.09 -2.62
CA LEU A 120 -23.83 19.71 -1.64
C LEU A 120 -23.72 21.24 -1.83
N THR A 121 -24.81 21.89 -2.24
CA THR A 121 -24.98 23.35 -2.31
C THR A 121 -25.83 23.88 -1.17
#